data_AF-B8MLD2-F1
#
_entry.id   AF-B8MLD2-F1
#
_cell.length_a   1.000
_cell.length_b   1.000
_cell.length_c   1.000
_cell.angle_alpha   90.00
_cell.angle_beta   90.00
_cell.angle_gamma   90.00
#
_symmetry.space_group_name_H-M   'P 1'
#
loop_
_entity.id
_entity.type
_entity.pdbx_description
1 polymer ?
#
loop_
_entity_poly.entity_id
_entity_poly.type
_entity_poly.pdbx_seq_one_letter_code
_entity_poly.pdbx_strand_id
1 'polypeptide(L)'
;MKLFHQYLIVLILGLFQIALAVQVQKSIVVSYPDNTPESVLKEAKKAITDAGGWITHEFNLFKGFAAKASSSAIETIQASSTNFLPVIEEDKVVTIDGDFGTQ
;
A
#
# COMPACT_ATOMS: atom_id res chain seq x y z
N MET A 1 -41.24 -22.69 -1.32
CA MET A 1 -40.39 -21.60 -1.89
C MET A 1 -39.81 -20.64 -0.85
N LYS A 2 -40.54 -20.24 0.21
CA LYS A 2 -40.04 -19.28 1.23
C LYS A 2 -38.75 -19.69 1.95
N LEU A 3 -38.61 -20.96 2.32
CA LEU A 3 -37.41 -21.49 2.98
C LEU A 3 -36.17 -21.43 2.07
N PHE A 4 -36.32 -21.75 0.78
CA PHE A 4 -35.21 -21.76 -0.18
C PHE A 4 -34.65 -20.34 -0.44
N HIS A 5 -35.54 -19.34 -0.51
CA HIS A 5 -35.12 -17.94 -0.61
C HIS A 5 -34.34 -17.46 0.63
N GLN A 6 -34.71 -17.95 1.81
CA GLN A 6 -34.04 -17.58 3.05
C GLN A 6 -32.61 -18.15 3.13
N TYR A 7 -32.40 -19.39 2.68
CA TYR A 7 -31.05 -19.96 2.54
C TYR A 7 -30.23 -19.26 1.45
N LEU A 8 -30.85 -18.83 0.35
CA LEU A 8 -30.18 -18.09 -0.71
C LEU A 8 -29.71 -16.70 -0.22
N ILE A 9 -30.53 -15.99 0.55
CA ILE A 9 -30.17 -14.69 1.14
C ILE A 9 -29.02 -14.85 2.14
N VAL A 10 -29.04 -15.89 2.98
CA VAL A 10 -27.95 -16.16 3.94
C VAL A 10 -26.64 -16.51 3.22
N LEU A 11 -26.70 -17.27 2.13
CA LEU A 11 -25.52 -17.59 1.31
C LEU A 11 -24.92 -16.33 0.66
N ILE A 12 -25.77 -15.45 0.12
CA ILE A 12 -25.34 -14.19 -0.49
C ILE A 12 -24.73 -13.25 0.56
N LEU A 13 -25.34 -13.13 1.75
CA LEU A 13 -24.77 -12.32 2.84
C LEU A 13 -23.44 -12.88 3.37
N GLY A 14 -23.28 -14.21 3.41
CA GLY A 14 -22.02 -14.84 3.81
C GLY A 14 -20.88 -14.57 2.82
N LEU A 15 -21.16 -14.57 1.52
CA LEU A 15 -20.18 -14.25 0.48
C LEU A 15 -19.87 -12.75 0.38
N PHE A 16 -20.80 -11.89 0.80
CA PHE A 16 -20.64 -10.44 0.73
C PHE A 16 -19.53 -9.90 1.66
N GLN A 17 -19.27 -10.60 2.78
CA GLN A 17 -18.21 -10.21 3.72
C GLN A 17 -16.80 -10.33 3.12
N ILE A 18 -16.62 -11.22 2.14
CA ILE A 18 -15.33 -11.46 1.49
C ILE A 18 -14.98 -10.32 0.52
N ALA A 19 -15.99 -9.64 -0.03
CA ALA A 19 -15.81 -8.61 -1.05
C ALA A 19 -15.46 -7.22 -0.46
N LEU A 20 -15.69 -7.00 0.84
CA LEU A 20 -15.56 -5.67 1.47
C LEU A 20 -14.32 -5.53 2.36
N ALA A 21 -13.33 -6.41 2.26
CA ALA A 21 -12.05 -6.22 2.94
C ALA A 21 -11.27 -5.05 2.29
N VAL A 22 -11.70 -3.82 2.57
CA VAL A 22 -10.93 -2.61 2.27
C VAL A 22 -9.68 -2.69 3.12
N GLN A 23 -8.56 -3.05 2.49
CA GLN A 23 -7.30 -3.16 3.19
C GLN A 23 -6.85 -1.76 3.59
N VAL A 24 -6.62 -1.53 4.90
CA VAL A 24 -6.10 -0.26 5.40
C VAL A 24 -4.77 0.02 4.69
N GLN A 25 -4.71 1.16 3.99
CA GLN A 25 -3.52 1.59 3.27
C GLN A 25 -2.78 2.67 4.05
N LYS A 26 -1.45 2.54 4.11
CA LYS A 26 -0.54 3.52 4.69
C LYS A 26 -0.01 4.44 3.59
N SER A 27 0.27 5.69 3.96
CA SER A 27 1.03 6.62 3.14
C SER A 27 2.50 6.34 3.38
N ILE A 28 3.25 5.99 2.34
CA ILE A 28 4.66 5.63 2.48
C ILE A 28 5.54 6.33 1.47
N VAL A 29 6.81 6.49 1.83
CA VAL A 29 7.92 6.79 0.94
C VAL A 29 8.83 5.58 0.89
N VAL A 30 9.18 5.16 -0.32
CA VAL A 30 10.11 4.06 -0.59
C VAL A 30 11.34 4.63 -1.27
N SER A 31 12.50 4.41 -0.67
CA SER A 31 13.80 4.90 -1.13
C SER A 31 14.75 3.74 -1.33
N TYR A 32 15.49 3.74 -2.44
CA TYR A 32 16.45 2.71 -2.81
C TYR A 32 17.87 3.30 -2.94
N PRO A 33 18.92 2.47 -2.84
CA PRO A 33 20.29 2.88 -3.19
C PRO A 33 20.39 3.41 -4.63
N ASP A 34 21.27 4.37 -4.89
CA ASP A 34 21.40 5.05 -6.19
C ASP A 34 21.73 4.11 -7.37
N ASN A 35 22.41 3.01 -7.10
CA ASN A 35 22.77 1.99 -8.09
C ASN A 35 21.64 1.00 -8.40
N THR A 36 20.43 1.22 -7.85
CA THR A 36 19.30 0.32 -8.06
C THR A 36 18.78 0.41 -9.50
N PRO A 37 18.67 -0.71 -10.23
CA PRO A 37 18.12 -0.73 -11.58
C PRO A 37 16.65 -0.33 -11.62
N GLU A 38 16.24 0.35 -12.70
CA GLU A 38 14.84 0.74 -12.94
C GLU A 38 13.85 -0.44 -12.92
N SER A 39 14.32 -1.64 -13.29
CA SER A 39 13.48 -2.85 -13.24
C SER A 39 13.02 -3.17 -11.82
N VAL A 40 13.86 -2.93 -10.81
CA VAL A 40 13.53 -3.18 -9.40
C VAL A 40 12.47 -2.18 -8.92
N LEU A 41 12.63 -0.89 -9.26
CA LEU A 41 11.63 0.14 -8.94
C LEU A 41 10.29 -0.18 -9.63
N LYS A 42 10.34 -0.62 -10.89
CA LYS A 42 9.14 -1.01 -11.64
C LYS A 42 8.43 -2.20 -11.01
N GLU A 43 9.17 -3.22 -10.59
CA GLU A 43 8.62 -4.40 -9.92
C GLU A 43 8.01 -4.04 -8.56
N ALA A 44 8.68 -3.21 -7.77
CA ALA A 44 8.14 -2.73 -6.49
C ALA A 44 6.85 -1.92 -6.67
N LYS A 45 6.82 -0.98 -7.63
CA LYS A 45 5.60 -0.24 -7.98
C LYS A 45 4.48 -1.17 -8.44
N LYS A 46 4.81 -2.19 -9.24
CA LYS A 46 3.85 -3.19 -9.70
C LYS A 46 3.24 -3.98 -8.53
N ALA A 47 4.07 -4.43 -7.59
CA ALA A 47 3.61 -5.16 -6.40
C ALA A 47 2.61 -4.33 -5.58
N ILE A 48 2.83 -3.03 -5.44
CA ILE A 48 1.89 -2.11 -4.79
C ILE A 48 0.57 -2.04 -5.55
N THR A 49 0.62 -1.83 -6.87
CA THR A 49 -0.59 -1.68 -7.68
C THR A 49 -1.38 -2.98 -7.78
N ASP A 50 -0.71 -4.13 -7.86
CA ASP A 50 -1.35 -5.45 -7.89
C ASP A 50 -2.09 -5.73 -6.56
N ALA A 51 -1.56 -5.21 -5.44
CA ALA A 51 -2.18 -5.30 -4.13
C ALA A 51 -3.27 -4.23 -3.87
N GLY A 52 -3.68 -3.49 -4.90
CA GLY A 52 -4.74 -2.47 -4.81
C GLY A 52 -4.29 -1.12 -4.24
N GLY A 53 -2.97 -0.91 -4.07
CA GLY A 53 -2.38 0.38 -3.77
C GLY A 53 -2.17 1.24 -5.02
N TRP A 54 -1.63 2.44 -4.86
CA TRP A 54 -1.26 3.31 -5.98
C TRP A 54 -0.07 4.22 -5.67
N ILE A 55 0.65 4.62 -6.72
CA ILE A 55 1.79 5.52 -6.62
C ILE A 55 1.28 6.96 -6.58
N THR A 56 1.70 7.72 -5.58
CA THR A 56 1.30 9.12 -5.40
C THR A 56 2.32 10.09 -5.98
N HIS A 57 3.60 9.70 -5.99
CA HIS A 57 4.67 10.52 -6.56
C HIS A 57 5.88 9.67 -6.94
N GLU A 58 6.62 10.08 -7.97
CA GLU A 58 7.91 9.51 -8.34
C GLU A 58 8.99 10.58 -8.19
N PHE A 59 10.07 10.27 -7.48
CA PHE A 59 11.12 11.25 -7.21
C PHE A 59 12.16 11.26 -8.31
N ASN A 60 12.58 12.46 -8.71
CA ASN A 60 13.71 12.65 -9.63
C ASN A 60 15.04 12.88 -8.90
N LEU A 61 14.99 13.23 -7.61
CA LEU A 61 16.18 13.57 -6.81
C LEU A 61 16.92 12.33 -6.30
N PHE A 62 16.21 11.23 -6.05
CA PHE A 62 16.76 9.95 -5.60
C PHE A 62 15.93 8.80 -6.18
N LYS A 63 16.46 7.57 -6.13
CA LYS A 63 15.74 6.38 -6.59
C LYS A 63 14.64 6.02 -5.60
N GLY A 64 13.42 6.44 -5.88
CA GLY A 64 12.30 6.15 -4.99
C GLY A 64 10.96 6.69 -5.48
N PHE A 65 9.92 6.40 -4.71
CA PHE A 65 8.56 6.85 -4.98
C PHE A 65 7.76 6.93 -3.68
N ALA A 66 6.68 7.70 -3.70
CA ALA A 66 5.67 7.71 -2.65
C ALA A 66 4.43 6.93 -3.11
N ALA A 67 3.75 6.27 -2.18
CA ALA A 67 2.60 5.43 -2.49
C ALA A 67 1.58 5.34 -1.35
N LYS A 68 0.37 4.91 -1.70
CA LYS A 68 -0.59 4.31 -0.78
C LYS A 68 -0.52 2.80 -0.94
N ALA A 69 -0.22 2.09 0.14
CA ALA A 69 0.03 0.65 0.10
C ALA A 69 -0.49 -0.04 1.37
N SER A 70 -0.97 -1.27 1.23
CA SER A 70 -1.33 -2.10 2.37
C SER A 70 -0.09 -2.66 3.09
N SER A 71 -0.22 -3.05 4.36
CA SER A 71 0.89 -3.69 5.09
C SER A 71 1.44 -4.91 4.38
N SER A 72 0.57 -5.74 3.78
CA SER A 72 0.99 -6.92 3.03
C SER A 72 1.81 -6.57 1.78
N ALA A 73 1.46 -5.48 1.07
CA ALA A 73 2.26 -5.00 -0.06
C ALA A 73 3.64 -4.51 0.40
N ILE A 74 3.71 -3.80 1.54
CA ILE A 74 4.97 -3.33 2.13
C ILE A 74 5.88 -4.51 2.49
N GLU A 75 5.33 -5.51 3.18
CA GLU A 75 6.03 -6.74 3.55
C GLU A 75 6.53 -7.49 2.31
N THR A 76 5.72 -7.55 1.25
CA THR A 76 6.10 -8.19 -0.02
C THR A 76 7.31 -7.51 -0.65
N ILE A 77 7.28 -6.18 -0.78
CA ILE A 77 8.40 -5.43 -1.37
C ILE A 77 9.66 -5.59 -0.52
N GLN A 78 9.52 -5.57 0.80
CA GLN A 78 10.65 -5.74 1.73
C GLN A 78 11.26 -7.15 1.60
N ALA A 79 10.44 -8.20 1.48
CA ALA A 79 10.90 -9.58 1.32
C ALA A 79 11.53 -9.87 -0.05
N SER A 80 11.02 -9.24 -1.12
CA SER A 80 11.53 -9.44 -2.49
C SER A 80 12.84 -8.70 -2.79
N SER A 81 13.24 -7.77 -1.92
CA SER A 81 14.39 -6.89 -2.14
C SER A 81 15.69 -7.46 -1.56
N THR A 82 16.31 -8.43 -2.22
CA THR A 82 17.54 -9.09 -1.70
C THR A 82 18.82 -8.32 -1.99
N ASN A 83 18.97 -7.78 -3.22
CA ASN A 83 20.20 -7.10 -3.66
C ASN A 83 20.15 -5.57 -3.49
N PHE A 84 18.94 -5.01 -3.44
CA PHE A 84 18.70 -3.57 -3.38
C PHE A 84 17.66 -3.30 -2.29
N LEU A 85 18.12 -3.25 -1.04
CA LEU A 85 17.23 -3.09 0.12
C LEU A 85 16.59 -1.70 0.12
N PRO A 86 15.25 -1.60 0.06
CA PRO A 86 14.58 -0.32 0.23
C PRO A 86 14.58 0.11 1.70
N VAL A 87 14.63 1.41 1.90
CA VAL A 87 14.17 2.06 3.13
C VAL A 87 12.71 2.45 2.90
N ILE A 88 11.82 1.99 3.77
CA ILE A 88 10.38 2.25 3.69
C ILE A 88 9.98 3.02 4.94
N GLU A 89 9.46 4.23 4.76
CA GLU A 89 9.05 5.12 5.83
C GLU A 89 7.57 5.47 5.68
N GLU A 90 6.83 5.49 6.80
CA GLU A 90 5.49 6.05 6.80
C GLU A 90 5.57 7.57 6.73
N ASP A 91 4.80 8.14 5.81
CA ASP A 91 4.69 9.58 5.61
C ASP A 91 3.98 10.22 6.82
N LYS A 92 4.54 11.33 7.30
CA LYS A 92 4.13 11.98 8.55
C LYS A 92 3.89 13.45 8.33
N VAL A 93 2.89 13.97 9.03
CA VAL A 93 2.67 15.41 9.14
C VAL A 93 3.79 16.02 9.98
N VAL A 94 4.41 17.06 9.44
CA VAL A 94 5.38 17.90 10.16
C VAL A 94 4.72 19.23 10.51
N THR A 95 4.92 19.71 11.73
CA THR A 95 4.43 21.01 12.20
C THR A 95 5.60 21.94 12.53
N ILE A 96 5.35 23.24 12.50
CA ILE A 96 6.31 24.24 12.96
C ILE A 96 6.31 24.21 14.49
N ASP A 97 7.49 24.16 15.09
CA ASP A 97 7.63 24.22 16.54
C ASP A 97 7.12 25.58 17.06
N GLY A 98 6.12 25.54 17.94
CA GLY A 98 5.47 26.72 18.52
C GLY A 98 4.11 27.13 17.92
N ASP A 99 3.57 26.40 16.93
CA ASP A 99 2.20 26.63 16.45
C ASP A 99 1.17 25.78 17.21
N PHE A 100 0.34 26.42 18.04
CA PHE A 100 -0.82 25.84 18.72
C PHE A 100 -2.04 25.82 17.79
N GLY A 101 -1.85 25.39 16.55
CA GLY A 101 -2.94 25.09 15.63
C GLY A 101 -3.63 23.82 16.10
N THR A 102 -4.57 23.98 17.05
CA THR A 102 -5.58 22.97 17.38
C THR A 102 -6.02 22.26 16.12
N GLN A 103 -5.77 20.94 16.01
CA GLN A 103 -6.73 19.86 15.72
C GLN A 103 -6.07 18.51 16.02
#